data_AF-A0A7K6DSF4-F1
#
_entry.id   AF-A0A7K6DSF4-F1
#
_cell.length_a   1.000
_cell.length_b   1.000
_cell.length_c   1.000
_cell.angle_alpha   90.00
_cell.angle_beta   90.00
_cell.angle_gamma   90.00
#
_symmetry.space_group_name_H-M   'P 1'
#
loop_
_entity.id
_entity.type
_entity.pdbx_description
1 polymer ?
#
loop_
_entity_poly.entity_id
_entity_poly.type
_entity_poly.pdbx_seq_one_letter_code
_entity_poly.pdbx_strand_id
1 'polypeptide(L)' 'SDYEQLGYNLRSNIWQGGPLKSRSVTKDSYTPDVFKKAVIEPRHWHGRTINELGRWYEKYFLDLNTAKAMKEKYG' A
#
# COMPACT_ATOMS: atom_id res chain seq x y z
N SER A 1 22.31 27.17 -0.39
CA SER A 1 21.89 28.19 -1.38
C SER A 1 21.61 29.46 -0.63
N ASP A 2 22.11 30.59 -1.12
CA ASP A 2 21.97 31.91 -0.48
C ASP A 2 20.50 32.30 -0.27
N TYR A 3 19.60 31.81 -1.13
CA TYR A 3 18.14 32.00 -0.99
C TYR A 3 17.56 31.38 0.29
N GLU A 4 18.08 30.25 0.75
CA GLU A 4 17.61 29.61 1.99
C GLU A 4 18.04 30.41 3.22
N GLN A 5 19.23 31.01 3.19
CA GLN A 5 19.75 31.85 4.27
C GLN A 5 18.98 33.17 4.37
N LEU A 6 18.69 33.81 3.22
CA LEU A 6 17.86 35.02 3.18
C LEU A 6 16.44 34.74 3.70
N GLY A 7 15.81 33.66 3.23
CA GLY A 7 14.48 33.26 3.67
C GLY A 7 14.40 32.88 5.16
N TYR A 8 15.48 32.33 5.72
CA TYR A 8 15.58 32.02 7.14
C TYR A 8 15.48 33.28 8.02
N ASN A 9 16.29 34.30 7.73
CA ASN A 9 16.31 35.56 8.50
C ASN A 9 14.98 36.32 8.43
N LEU A 10 14.27 36.24 7.30
CA LEU A 10 12.94 36.84 7.16
C LEU A 10 11.88 36.11 8.00
N ARG A 11 11.92 34.77 8.04
CA ARG A 11 10.93 33.95 8.77
C ARG A 11 11.14 33.94 10.28
N SER A 12 12.38 33.90 10.74
CA SER A 12 12.73 33.83 12.16
C SER A 12 12.32 35.08 12.95
N ASN A 13 12.27 36.24 12.29
CA ASN A 13 11.84 37.49 12.90
C ASN A 13 10.32 37.64 13.01
N ILE A 14 9.56 37.00 12.11
CA ILE A 14 8.09 37.14 12.05
C ILE A 14 7.41 36.12 12.98
N TRP A 15 7.94 34.91 13.07
CA TRP A 15 7.34 33.82 13.84
C TRP A 15 8.32 33.28 14.87
N GLN A 16 8.11 33.59 16.16
CA GLN A 16 8.86 32.98 17.24
C GLN A 16 8.54 31.48 17.31
N GLY A 17 9.53 30.63 17.07
CA GLY A 17 9.37 29.17 17.10
C GLY A 17 8.82 28.54 15.81
N GLY A 18 8.71 29.30 14.71
CA GLY A 18 8.33 28.76 13.41
C GLY A 18 9.37 27.77 12.84
N PRO A 19 8.97 26.87 11.93
CA PRO A 19 9.86 25.86 11.36
C PRO A 19 11.04 26.49 10.59
N LEU A 20 12.26 26.04 10.91
CA LEU A 20 13.53 26.55 10.35
C LEU A 20 13.61 26.42 8.82
N LYS A 21 12.89 25.46 8.25
CA LYS A 21 12.76 25.23 6.81
C LYS A 21 11.29 25.22 6.44
N SER A 22 10.93 26.00 5.43
CA SER A 22 9.61 25.89 4.81
C SER A 22 9.56 24.58 4.02
N ARG A 23 8.74 23.65 4.48
CA ARG A 23 8.49 22.37 3.83
C ARG A 23 6.98 22.13 3.81
N SER A 24 6.53 21.34 2.85
CA SER A 24 5.12 20.93 2.85
C SER A 24 4.86 20.01 4.04
N VAL A 25 3.65 20.08 4.60
CA VAL A 25 3.20 19.18 5.68
C VAL A 25 3.47 17.72 5.31
N THR A 26 3.24 17.33 4.05
CA THR A 26 3.52 15.99 3.53
C THR A 26 4.99 15.58 3.64
N LYS A 27 5.94 16.51 3.41
CA LYS A 27 7.37 16.21 3.52
C LYS A 27 7.82 16.11 4.98
N ASP A 28 7.21 16.90 5.86
CA ASP A 28 7.53 16.88 7.29
C ASP A 28 6.86 15.70 8.01
N SER A 29 5.70 15.25 7.55
CA SER A 29 5.04 14.04 8.04
C SER A 29 5.55 12.76 7.38
N TYR A 30 6.39 12.85 6.35
CA TYR A 30 6.93 11.70 5.65
C TYR A 30 7.84 10.89 6.59
N THR A 31 7.34 9.75 7.04
CA THR A 31 8.09 8.79 7.86
C THR A 31 8.60 7.67 6.95
N PRO A 32 9.88 7.67 6.55
CA PRO A 32 10.42 6.68 5.61
C PRO A 32 10.36 5.24 6.17
N ASP A 33 10.27 5.10 7.49
CA ASP A 33 10.17 3.81 8.17
C ASP A 33 8.84 3.10 7.94
N VAL A 34 7.77 3.84 7.62
CA VAL A 34 6.46 3.25 7.27
C VAL A 34 6.58 2.44 6.00
N PHE A 35 7.30 2.94 4.99
CA PHE A 35 7.48 2.22 3.72
C PHE A 35 8.42 1.02 3.86
N LYS A 36 9.43 1.10 4.73
CA LYS A 36 10.30 -0.04 5.06
C LYS A 36 9.54 -1.18 5.75
N LYS A 37 8.60 -0.84 6.65
CA LYS A 37 7.69 -1.81 7.28
C LYS A 37 6.60 -2.32 6.34
N ALA A 38 6.23 -1.53 5.33
CA ALA A 38 5.26 -1.90 4.31
C ALA A 38 5.84 -2.81 3.22
N VAL A 39 7.11 -3.21 3.30
CA VAL A 39 7.64 -4.31 2.49
C VAL A 39 6.95 -5.59 2.97
N ILE A 40 5.84 -5.92 2.31
CA ILE A 40 5.04 -7.10 2.62
C ILE A 40 5.89 -8.31 2.29
N GLU A 41 6.38 -9.02 3.31
CA GLU A 41 7.05 -10.29 3.09
C GLU A 41 6.05 -11.30 2.53
N PRO A 42 6.28 -11.88 1.34
CA PRO A 42 5.34 -12.82 0.72
C PRO A 42 5.02 -14.03 1.59
N ARG A 43 5.93 -14.39 2.51
CA ARG A 43 5.79 -15.51 3.45
C ARG A 43 4.95 -15.18 4.69
N HIS A 44 4.78 -13.90 5.01
CA HIS A 44 4.00 -13.42 6.17
C HIS A 44 2.68 -12.76 5.75
N TRP A 45 2.29 -12.91 4.49
CA TRP A 45 0.99 -12.43 4.01
C TRP A 45 -0.13 -13.36 4.49
N HIS A 46 -1.02 -12.84 5.32
CA HIS A 46 -2.18 -13.57 5.85
C HIS A 46 -3.44 -13.43 4.99
N GLY A 47 -3.39 -12.67 3.89
CA GLY A 47 -4.51 -12.51 2.96
C GLY A 47 -4.54 -13.59 1.87
N ARG A 48 -5.61 -13.60 1.06
CA ARG A 48 -5.65 -14.51 -0.09
C ARG A 48 -4.63 -14.11 -1.14
N THR A 49 -3.85 -15.08 -1.61
CA THR A 49 -2.90 -14.88 -2.70
C THR A 49 -3.57 -15.12 -4.06
N ILE A 50 -3.03 -14.54 -5.13
CA ILE A 50 -3.52 -14.78 -6.51
C ILE A 50 -3.52 -16.28 -6.84
N ASN A 51 -2.54 -17.04 -6.31
CA ASN A 51 -2.47 -18.49 -6.48
C ASN A 51 -3.63 -19.24 -5.82
N GLU A 52 -4.11 -18.76 -4.68
CA GLU A 52 -5.30 -19.32 -4.02
C GLU A 52 -6.58 -19.03 -4.80
N LEU A 53 -6.68 -17.85 -5.43
CA LEU A 53 -7.80 -17.53 -6.30
C LEU A 53 -7.85 -18.46 -7.52
N GLY A 54 -6.70 -18.74 -8.13
CA GLY A 54 -6.60 -19.70 -9.25
C GLY A 54 -7.05 -21.11 -8.86
N ARG A 55 -6.54 -21.65 -7.74
CA ARG A 55 -6.95 -22.96 -7.23
C ARG A 55 -8.44 -23.06 -6.89
N TRP A 56 -9.01 -21.98 -6.34
CA TRP A 56 -10.44 -21.91 -6.08
C TRP A 56 -11.25 -22.00 -7.38
N TYR A 57 -10.81 -21.30 -8.42
CA TYR A 57 -11.48 -21.28 -9.72
C TYR A 57 -11.42 -22.63 -10.44
N GLU A 58 -10.28 -23.32 -10.38
CA GLU A 58 -10.14 -24.69 -10.90
C GLU A 58 -11.12 -25.65 -10.24
N LYS A 59 -11.21 -25.60 -8.90
CA LYS A 59 -12.16 -26.42 -8.14
C LYS A 59 -13.61 -26.12 -8.55
N TYR A 60 -13.95 -24.83 -8.68
CA TYR A 60 -15.28 -24.42 -9.07
C TYR A 60 -15.70 -24.98 -10.44
N PHE A 61 -14.79 -24.95 -11.42
CA PHE A 61 -15.08 -25.52 -12.73
C PHE A 61 -15.23 -27.04 -12.72
N LEU A 62 -14.42 -27.73 -11.92
CA LEU A 62 -14.57 -29.17 -11.71
C LEU A 62 -15.95 -29.49 -11.12
N ASP A 63 -16.35 -28.79 -10.07
CA ASP A 63 -17.66 -28.99 -9.43
C ASP A 63 -18.80 -28.75 -10.43
N LEU A 64 -18.71 -27.71 -11.25
CA LEU A 64 -19.70 -27.38 -12.26
C LEU A 64 -19.80 -28.45 -13.36
N ASN A 65 -18.66 -28.98 -13.82
CA ASN A 65 -18.61 -30.06 -14.79
C ASN A 65 -19.19 -31.36 -14.23
N THR A 66 -18.87 -31.71 -12.97
CA THR A 66 -19.43 -32.91 -12.33
C THR A 66 -20.95 -32.80 -12.17
N ALA A 67 -21.47 -31.63 -11.77
CA ALA A 67 -22.90 -31.39 -11.66
C ALA A 67 -23.61 -31.54 -13.01
N LYS A 68 -23.00 -31.02 -14.09
CA LYS A 68 -23.52 -31.18 -15.45
C LYS A 68 -23.55 -32.66 -15.88
N ALA A 69 -22.47 -33.40 -15.65
CA ALA A 69 -22.39 -34.82 -15.99
C ALA A 69 -23.39 -35.67 -15.20
N MET A 70 -23.62 -35.37 -13.92
CA MET A 70 -24.66 -36.04 -13.13
C MET A 70 -26.05 -35.76 -13.68
N LYS A 71 -26.33 -34.51 -14.07
CA LYS A 71 -27.61 -34.15 -14.68
C LYS A 71 -27.85 -34.89 -16.00
N GLU A 72 -26.83 -35.03 -16.84
CA GLU A 72 -26.94 -35.76 -18.11
C GLU A 72 -27.13 -37.27 -17.92
N LYS A 73 -26.57 -37.84 -16.84
CA LYS A 73 -26.65 -39.29 -16.58
C LYS A 73 -27.93 -39.71 -15.86
N TYR A 74 -28.49 -38.85 -15.01
CA TYR A 74 -29.58 -39.20 -14.09
C TYR A 74 -30.84 -38.35 -14.26
N GLY A 75 -30.82 -37.31 -15.10
CA GLY A 75 -31.98 -36.49 -15.49
C GLY A 75 -32.37 -36.74 -16.93
#